data_AF-A0A255ZH14-F1
#
_entry.id   AF-A0A255ZH14-F1
#
_cell.length_a   1.000
_cell.length_b   1.000
_cell.length_c   1.000
_cell.angle_alpha   90.00
_cell.angle_beta   90.00
_cell.angle_gamma   90.00
#
_symmetry.space_group_name_H-M   'P 1'
#
loop_
_entity.id
_entity.type
_entity.pdbx_description
1 polymer ?
#
loop_
_entity_poly.entity_id
_entity_poly.type
_entity_poly.pdbx_seq_one_letter_code
_entity_poly.pdbx_strand_id
1 'polypeptide(L)'
;MNIFFDRIETDKEIVVIYKPYFLYFLAVALVFWVVADQLPQNDAIKTLASLFWFTAIAVVVWRYITMREVWGEMREAMKNGAVVMSGSKFNPADPLTVRIPKPLTSNPST
;
A
#
# COMPACT_ATOMS: atom_id res chain seq x y z
N MET A 1 -13.62 -4.69 2.97
CA MET A 1 -13.09 -3.54 2.20
C MET A 1 -11.74 -3.18 2.77
N ASN A 2 -10.67 -3.28 1.97
CA ASN A 2 -9.34 -2.88 2.42
C ASN A 2 -9.06 -1.45 1.94
N ILE A 3 -8.48 -0.63 2.81
CA ILE A 3 -8.20 0.78 2.52
C ILE A 3 -6.97 0.96 1.60
N PHE A 4 -6.12 -0.07 1.50
CA PHE A 4 -4.86 -0.01 0.74
C PHE A 4 -4.92 -0.67 -0.64
N PHE A 5 -5.85 -1.60 -0.83
CA PHE A 5 -6.00 -2.31 -2.09
C PHE A 5 -7.42 -2.86 -2.24
N ASP A 6 -7.85 -3.04 -3.48
CA ASP A 6 -9.00 -3.87 -3.81
C ASP A 6 -8.50 -5.18 -4.40
N ARG A 7 -9.10 -6.29 -3.98
CA ARG A 7 -8.79 -7.63 -4.45
C ARG A 7 -10.03 -8.18 -5.15
N ILE A 8 -9.88 -8.54 -6.41
CA ILE A 8 -10.93 -9.10 -7.24
C ILE A 8 -10.47 -10.50 -7.62
N GLU A 9 -11.16 -11.52 -7.12
CA GLU A 9 -10.91 -12.90 -7.51
C GLU A 9 -11.89 -13.32 -8.59
N THR A 10 -11.37 -13.84 -9.69
CA THR A 10 -12.15 -14.49 -10.75
C THR A 10 -11.67 -15.93 -10.91
N ASP A 11 -12.39 -16.78 -11.64
CA ASP A 11 -11.96 -18.18 -11.85
C ASP A 11 -10.62 -18.32 -12.58
N LYS A 12 -10.18 -17.26 -13.27
CA LYS A 12 -8.96 -17.26 -14.12
C LYS A 12 -7.80 -16.48 -13.51
N GLU A 13 -8.07 -15.42 -12.77
CA GLU A 13 -7.04 -14.53 -12.22
C GLU A 13 -7.45 -13.88 -10.90
N ILE A 14 -6.44 -13.53 -10.10
CA ILE A 14 -6.54 -12.65 -8.94
C ILE A 14 -6.00 -11.29 -9.38
N VAL A 15 -6.85 -10.26 -9.30
CA VAL A 15 -6.48 -8.89 -9.62
C VAL A 15 -6.37 -8.09 -8.33
N VAL A 16 -5.21 -7.48 -8.10
CA VAL A 16 -4.95 -6.62 -6.95
C VAL A 16 -4.73 -5.20 -7.44
N ILE A 17 -5.61 -4.29 -7.05
CA ILE A 17 -5.57 -2.87 -7.41
C ILE A 17 -5.10 -2.08 -6.19
N TYR A 18 -3.93 -1.45 -6.27
CA TYR A 18 -3.36 -0.68 -5.17
C TYR A 18 -3.91 0.73 -5.14
N LYS A 19 -4.41 1.18 -3.98
CA LYS A 19 -4.92 2.54 -3.79
C LYS A 19 -3.76 3.52 -3.51
N PRO A 20 -3.59 4.60 -4.29
CA PRO A 20 -2.46 5.51 -4.13
C PRO A 20 -2.63 6.49 -2.95
N TYR A 21 -3.84 6.65 -2.42
CA TYR A 21 -4.19 7.66 -1.40
C TYR A 21 -3.30 7.64 -0.15
N PHE A 22 -2.86 6.46 0.26
CA PHE A 22 -1.94 6.30 1.38
C PHE A 22 -0.59 6.99 1.15
N LEU A 23 -0.07 6.98 -0.08
CA LEU A 23 1.21 7.63 -0.39
C LEU A 23 1.09 9.15 -0.33
N TYR A 24 -0.06 9.71 -0.76
CA TYR A 24 -0.31 11.14 -0.60
C TYR A 24 -0.45 11.53 0.88
N PHE A 25 -1.13 10.70 1.68
CA PHE A 25 -1.21 10.90 3.12
C PHE A 25 0.17 10.94 3.77
N LEU A 26 1.06 10.00 3.42
CA LEU A 26 2.45 10.01 3.89
C LEU A 26 3.22 11.26 3.44
N ALA A 27 3.07 11.67 2.19
CA ALA A 27 3.72 12.87 1.68
C ALA A 27 3.26 14.12 2.45
N VAL A 28 1.96 14.25 2.71
CA VAL A 28 1.40 15.35 3.52
C VAL A 28 1.92 15.31 4.96
N ALA A 29 1.96 14.13 5.58
CA ALA A 29 2.50 13.97 6.93
C ALA A 29 3.97 14.39 7.03
N LEU A 30 4.77 14.04 6.01
CA LEU A 30 6.19 14.40 5.94
C LEU A 30 6.37 15.92 5.74
N VAL A 31 5.64 16.52 4.80
CA VAL A 31 5.67 17.97 4.60
C VAL A 31 5.24 18.72 5.85
N PHE A 32 4.15 18.28 6.50
CA PHE A 32 3.67 18.89 7.73
C PHE A 32 4.71 18.81 8.85
N TRP A 33 5.37 17.66 9.01
CA TRP A 33 6.43 17.47 9.99
C TRP A 33 7.62 18.41 9.75
N VAL A 34 8.08 18.53 8.50
CA VAL A 34 9.17 19.44 8.13
C VAL A 34 8.79 20.91 8.39
N VAL A 35 7.57 21.32 8.01
CA VAL A 35 7.10 22.70 8.23
C VAL A 35 6.96 23.00 9.72
N ALA A 36 6.46 22.05 10.53
CA ALA A 36 6.34 22.20 11.97
C ALA A 36 7.70 22.37 12.66
N ASP A 37 8.74 21.71 12.18
CA ASP A 37 10.10 21.83 12.72
C ASP A 37 10.72 23.21 12.46
N GLN A 38 10.39 23.82 11.30
CA GLN A 38 10.85 25.17 10.93
C GLN A 38 10.15 26.30 11.70
N LEU A 39 9.14 26.01 12.51
CA LEU A 39 8.43 27.00 13.33
C LEU A 39 8.97 26.97 14.77
N PRO A 40 10.02 27.76 15.11
CA PRO A 40 10.46 27.89 16.48
C PRO A 40 9.35 28.56 17.30
N GLN A 41 9.07 28.03 18.50
CA GLN A 41 8.18 28.58 19.53
C GLN A 41 6.69 28.17 19.54
N ASN A 42 6.28 27.11 18.86
CA ASN A 42 4.93 26.57 19.06
C ASN A 42 4.93 25.11 19.50
N ASP A 43 5.07 24.89 20.81
CA ASP A 43 5.10 23.55 21.43
C ASP A 43 3.84 22.75 21.09
N ALA A 44 2.67 23.41 20.98
CA ALA A 44 1.43 22.75 20.58
C ALA A 44 1.49 22.19 19.15
N ILE A 45 2.08 22.94 18.20
CA ILE A 45 2.26 22.47 16.82
C ILE A 45 3.24 21.29 16.78
N LYS A 46 4.31 21.33 17.57
CA LYS A 46 5.29 20.23 17.65
C LYS A 46 4.68 18.96 18.24
N THR A 47 3.87 19.07 19.29
CA THR A 47 3.11 17.94 19.84
C THR A 47 2.14 17.36 18.81
N LEU A 48 1.41 18.22 18.10
CA LEU A 48 0.47 17.79 17.07
C LEU A 48 1.17 17.09 15.89
N ALA A 49 2.29 17.65 15.42
CA ALA A 49 3.12 17.04 14.38
C ALA A 49 3.67 15.68 14.80
N SER A 50 4.08 15.55 16.07
CA SER A 50 4.55 14.26 16.62
C SER A 50 3.43 13.22 16.64
N LEU A 51 2.23 13.58 17.11
CA LEU A 51 1.06 12.69 17.11
C LEU A 51 0.67 12.27 15.68
N PHE A 52 0.72 13.22 14.73
CA PHE A 52 0.45 12.95 13.33
C PHE A 52 1.49 12.00 12.73
N TRP A 53 2.76 12.16 13.09
CA TRP A 53 3.85 11.28 12.68
C TRP A 53 3.70 9.86 13.25
N PHE A 54 3.36 9.72 14.53
CA PHE A 54 3.04 8.42 15.13
C PHE A 54 1.87 7.74 14.41
N THR A 55 0.84 8.51 14.06
CA THR A 55 -0.30 8.02 13.28
C THR A 55 0.16 7.54 11.89
N ALA A 56 1.00 8.31 11.20
CA ALA A 56 1.56 7.93 9.91
C ALA A 56 2.33 6.61 9.98
N ILE A 57 3.17 6.43 11.00
CA ILE A 57 3.90 5.17 11.25
C ILE A 57 2.92 4.02 11.50
N ALA A 58 1.89 4.21 12.33
CA ALA A 58 0.90 3.19 12.61
C ALA A 58 0.19 2.73 11.32
N VAL A 59 -0.17 3.66 10.43
CA VAL A 59 -0.79 3.33 9.13
C VAL A 59 0.21 2.58 8.22
N VAL A 60 1.50 2.91 8.23
CA VAL A 60 2.55 2.15 7.51
C VAL A 60 2.61 0.70 8.01
N VAL A 61 2.64 0.51 9.32
CA VAL A 61 2.69 -0.82 9.93
C VAL A 61 1.44 -1.62 9.59
N TRP A 62 0.26 -1.00 9.72
CA TRP A 62 -1.00 -1.62 9.31
C TRP A 62 -0.96 -2.03 7.84
N ARG A 63 -0.54 -1.14 6.95
CA ARG A 63 -0.39 -1.44 5.51
C ARG A 63 0.52 -2.63 5.28
N TYR A 64 1.66 -2.68 5.97
CA TYR A 64 2.62 -3.78 5.85
C TYR A 64 1.99 -5.12 6.23
N ILE A 65 1.25 -5.16 7.36
CA ILE A 65 0.56 -6.37 7.81
C ILE A 65 -0.49 -6.81 6.78
N THR A 66 -1.34 -5.89 6.33
CA THR A 66 -2.41 -6.21 5.36
C THR A 66 -1.89 -6.63 3.98
N MET A 67 -0.71 -6.15 3.56
CA MET A 67 -0.11 -6.52 2.28
C MET A 67 0.71 -7.81 2.34
N ARG A 68 0.96 -8.37 3.53
CA ARG A 68 1.85 -9.52 3.69
C ARG A 68 1.40 -10.74 2.90
N GLU A 69 0.11 -11.04 2.91
CA GLU A 69 -0.48 -12.16 2.15
C GLU A 69 -0.33 -11.94 0.64
N VAL A 70 -0.71 -10.76 0.16
CA VAL A 70 -0.57 -10.35 -1.25
C VAL A 70 0.88 -10.41 -1.72
N TRP A 71 1.84 -10.04 -0.87
CA TRP A 71 3.26 -10.10 -1.22
C TRP A 71 3.76 -11.53 -1.39
N GLY A 72 3.23 -12.49 -0.63
CA GLY A 72 3.51 -13.91 -0.82
C GLY A 72 3.06 -14.38 -2.19
N GLU A 73 1.78 -14.18 -2.50
CA GLU A 73 1.16 -14.55 -3.78
C GLU A 73 1.87 -13.86 -4.97
N MET A 74 2.13 -12.56 -4.86
CA MET A 74 2.81 -11.78 -5.90
C MET A 74 4.25 -12.26 -6.11
N ARG A 75 4.98 -12.60 -5.04
CA ARG A 75 6.36 -13.10 -5.13
C ARG A 75 6.41 -14.45 -5.83
N GLU A 76 5.48 -15.34 -5.52
CA GLU A 76 5.38 -16.65 -6.17
C GLU A 76 5.00 -16.51 -7.65
N ALA A 77 4.00 -15.69 -7.96
CA ALA A 77 3.59 -15.43 -9.32
C ALA A 77 4.70 -14.74 -10.15
N MET A 78 5.48 -13.84 -9.54
CA MET A 78 6.64 -13.22 -10.19
C MET A 78 7.75 -14.22 -10.49
N LYS A 79 8.03 -15.17 -9.58
CA LYS A 79 9.00 -16.25 -9.84
C LYS A 79 8.60 -17.10 -11.04
N ASN A 80 7.30 -17.28 -11.25
CA ASN A 80 6.74 -18.06 -12.36
C ASN A 80 6.57 -17.24 -13.66
N GLY A 81 6.97 -15.97 -13.67
CA GLY A 81 6.94 -15.11 -14.86
C GLY A 81 5.54 -14.73 -15.36
N ALA A 82 4.49 -15.04 -14.62
CA ALA A 82 3.11 -14.90 -15.07
C ALA A 82 2.41 -13.62 -14.57
N VAL A 83 3.14 -12.73 -13.89
CA VAL A 83 2.58 -11.50 -13.32
C VAL A 83 2.56 -10.39 -14.37
N VAL A 84 1.38 -9.84 -14.59
CA VAL A 84 1.23 -8.60 -15.37
C VAL A 84 1.03 -7.45 -14.39
N MET A 85 1.96 -6.50 -14.40
CA MET A 85 1.84 -5.23 -13.68
C MET A 85 1.51 -4.12 -14.67
N SER A 86 0.57 -3.26 -14.32
CA SER A 86 0.17 -2.10 -15.11
C SER A 86 -0.14 -0.90 -14.20
N GLY A 87 -0.06 0.31 -14.74
CA GLY A 87 -0.33 1.54 -14.00
C GLY A 87 0.79 2.00 -13.07
N SER A 88 0.47 2.95 -12.20
CA SER A 88 1.43 3.61 -11.32
C SER A 88 0.98 3.64 -9.87
N LYS A 89 1.95 3.54 -8.94
CA LYS A 89 1.70 3.67 -7.49
C LYS A 89 1.20 5.06 -7.08
N PHE A 90 1.43 6.07 -7.92
CA PHE A 90 1.14 7.48 -7.63
C PHE A 90 0.07 8.07 -8.55
N ASN A 91 -0.59 7.27 -9.39
CA ASN A 91 -1.65 7.75 -10.26
C ASN A 91 -3.00 7.21 -9.79
N PRO A 92 -3.98 8.04 -9.40
CA PRO A 92 -5.31 7.60 -9.00
C PRO A 92 -6.22 7.25 -10.17
N ALA A 93 -5.96 7.80 -11.37
CA ALA A 93 -6.70 7.45 -12.58
C ALA A 93 -6.23 6.12 -13.21
N ASP A 94 -4.97 5.75 -12.96
CA ASP A 94 -4.37 4.50 -13.41
C ASP A 94 -3.55 3.86 -12.27
N PRO A 95 -4.23 3.33 -11.25
CA PRO A 95 -3.58 2.76 -10.07
C PRO A 95 -2.79 1.51 -10.44
N LEU A 96 -1.68 1.28 -9.72
CA LEU A 96 -0.90 0.06 -9.87
C LEU A 96 -1.81 -1.15 -9.72
N THR A 97 -1.90 -1.93 -10.78
CA THR A 97 -2.74 -3.12 -10.87
C THR A 97 -1.87 -4.31 -11.18
N VAL A 98 -1.97 -5.33 -10.34
CA VAL A 98 -1.24 -6.59 -10.45
C VAL A 98 -2.23 -7.68 -10.76
N ARG A 99 -2.00 -8.41 -11.85
CA ARG A 99 -2.80 -9.57 -12.24
C ARG A 99 -1.98 -10.83 -12.05
N ILE A 100 -2.53 -11.77 -11.30
CA ILE A 100 -1.93 -13.07 -10.97
C ILE A 100 -2.85 -14.14 -11.56
N PRO A 101 -2.43 -14.88 -12.59
CA PRO A 101 -3.24 -15.95 -13.15
C PRO A 101 -3.33 -17.13 -12.18
N LYS A 102 -4.53 -17.69 -12.01
CA LYS A 102 -4.85 -18.78 -11.06
C LYS A 102 -4.27 -20.18 -11.35
N PRO A 103 -3.80 -20.60 -12.54
CA PRO A 103 -3.22 -21.94 -12.69
C PRO A 103 -1.95 -22.16 -11.85
N LEU A 104 -1.44 -21.11 -11.17
CA LEU A 104 -0.33 -21.16 -10.22
C LEU A 104 -0.78 -21.19 -8.74
N THR A 105 -2.04 -20.89 -8.43
CA THR A 105 -2.59 -20.99 -7.06
C THR A 105 -3.19 -22.37 -6.75
N SER A 106 -3.35 -23.23 -7.75
CA SER A 106 -3.69 -24.64 -7.53
C SER A 106 -2.41 -25.45 -7.38
N ASN A 107 -1.86 -25.51 -6.18
CA ASN A 107 -1.21 -26.74 -5.76
C ASN A 107 -1.90 -27.26 -4.49
N PRO A 108 -2.45 -28.49 -4.53
CA PRO A 108 -3.12 -29.12 -3.41
C PRO A 108 -2.07 -29.70 -2.47
N SER A 109 -2.21 -29.49 -1.18
CA SER A 109 -1.50 -30.28 -0.18
C SER A 109 -2.43 -30.53 1.00
N THR A 110 -3.18 -31.62 0.85
CA THR A 110 -3.18 -32.77 1.79
C THR A 110 -2.16 -32.69 2.93
#